data_AF-A0A101WU74-F1
#
_entry.id   AF-A0A101WU74-F1
#
_cell.length_a   1.000
_cell.length_b   1.000
_cell.length_c   1.000
_cell.angle_alpha   90.00
_cell.angle_beta   90.00
_cell.angle_gamma   90.00
#
_symmetry.space_group_name_H-M   'P 1'
#
loop_
_entity.id
_entity.type
_entity.pdbx_description
1 polymer ?
#
loop_
_entity_poly.entity_id
_entity_poly.type
_entity_poly.pdbx_seq_one_letter_code
_entity_poly.pdbx_strand_id
1 'polypeptide(L)'
;MRARDRLINGAFNAITDLLFLILTLILYELLSSYLTRVTPSIVGLLHEYILLIVAFVFLAFLKGLLSGHVLVYPVILGEFVLITAIFASIPSILAVHGIAVNIKPLIYFLWSMEAVWVIYSIINQFSRTLSDP
;
A
#
# COMPACT_ATOMS: atom_id res chain seq x y z
N MET A 1 15.16 22.07 2.46
CA MET A 1 15.75 20.73 2.79
C MET A 1 16.98 20.35 1.93
N ARG A 2 18.05 19.72 2.48
CA ARG A 2 19.24 19.27 1.70
C ARG A 2 18.97 17.97 0.92
N ALA A 3 19.66 17.76 -0.20
CA ALA A 3 19.49 16.58 -1.07
C ALA A 3 19.69 15.24 -0.34
N ARG A 4 20.66 15.18 0.60
CA ARG A 4 20.90 14.01 1.44
C ARG A 4 19.67 13.65 2.30
N ASP A 5 19.02 14.64 2.89
CA ASP A 5 17.88 14.40 3.78
C ASP A 5 16.67 13.91 2.98
N ARG A 6 16.52 14.38 1.73
CA ARG A 6 15.51 13.87 0.79
C ARG A 6 15.74 12.41 0.40
N LEU A 7 16.99 12.00 0.18
CA LEU A 7 17.32 10.60 -0.11
C LEU A 7 17.02 9.68 1.09
N ILE A 8 17.36 10.13 2.30
CA ILE A 8 17.07 9.38 3.53
C ILE A 8 15.56 9.27 3.74
N ASN A 9 14.81 10.35 3.54
CA ASN A 9 13.35 10.32 3.59
C ASN A 9 12.73 9.43 2.51
N GLY A 10 13.29 9.43 1.29
CA GLY A 10 12.93 8.51 0.21
C GLY A 10 13.02 7.05 0.67
N ALA A 11 14.18 6.65 1.19
CA ALA A 11 14.39 5.30 1.68
C ALA A 11 13.46 4.94 2.85
N PHE A 12 13.27 5.86 3.80
CA PHE A 12 12.41 5.62 4.97
C PHE A 12 10.93 5.45 4.58
N ASN A 13 10.42 6.29 3.67
CA ASN A 13 9.07 6.17 3.15
C ASN A 13 8.89 4.84 2.41
N ALA A 14 9.82 4.50 1.50
CA ALA A 14 9.79 3.25 0.75
C ALA A 14 9.70 2.02 1.66
N ILE A 15 10.51 1.99 2.72
CA ILE A 15 10.49 0.88 3.69
C ILE A 15 9.19 0.87 4.48
N THR A 16 8.76 2.02 5.00
CA THR A 16 7.56 2.10 5.85
C THR A 16 6.31 1.70 5.09
N ASP A 17 6.12 2.25 3.89
CA ASP A 17 4.97 1.94 3.04
C ASP A 17 4.99 0.47 2.62
N LEU A 18 6.17 -0.06 2.25
CA LEU A 18 6.30 -1.48 1.91
C LEU A 18 5.92 -2.39 3.08
N LEU A 19 6.33 -2.05 4.30
CA LEU A 19 5.99 -2.82 5.50
C LEU A 19 4.49 -2.79 5.78
N PHE A 20 3.84 -1.64 5.59
CA PHE A 20 2.38 -1.54 5.68
C PHE A 20 1.69 -2.43 4.64
N LEU A 21 2.07 -2.32 3.37
CA LEU A 21 1.50 -3.14 2.31
C LEU A 21 1.68 -4.64 2.59
N ILE A 22 2.89 -5.07 2.96
CA ILE A 22 3.17 -6.47 3.30
C ILE A 22 2.31 -6.93 4.48
N LEU A 23 2.22 -6.12 5.55
CA LEU A 23 1.38 -6.44 6.70
C LEU A 23 -0.08 -6.62 6.29
N THR A 24 -0.61 -5.72 5.46
CA THR A 24 -2.00 -5.77 4.99
C THR A 24 -2.26 -7.00 4.13
N LEU A 25 -1.32 -7.38 3.26
CA LEU A 25 -1.39 -8.59 2.45
C LEU A 25 -1.30 -9.87 3.30
N ILE A 26 -0.46 -9.89 4.35
CA ILE A 26 -0.40 -11.00 5.31
C ILE A 26 -1.72 -11.13 6.06
N LEU A 27 -2.30 -10.02 6.53
CA LEU A 27 -3.60 -10.02 7.22
C LEU A 27 -4.72 -10.53 6.32
N TYR A 28 -4.73 -10.12 5.05
CA TYR A 28 -5.63 -10.68 4.05
C TYR A 28 -5.47 -12.20 3.92
N GLU A 29 -4.23 -12.68 3.74
CA GLU A 29 -3.95 -14.10 3.51
C GLU A 29 -4.32 -14.96 4.73
N LEU A 30 -3.98 -14.51 5.94
CA LEU A 30 -4.33 -15.20 7.18
C LEU A 30 -5.85 -15.32 7.35
N LEU A 31 -6.59 -14.25 7.06
CA LEU A 31 -8.04 -14.24 7.20
C LEU A 31 -8.72 -15.06 6.09
N SER A 32 -8.26 -14.94 4.85
CA SER A 32 -8.70 -15.75 3.71
C SER A 32 -8.50 -17.25 3.97
N SER A 33 -7.32 -17.61 4.47
CA SER A 33 -6.94 -18.98 4.83
C SER A 33 -7.75 -19.52 5.99
N TYR A 34 -8.02 -18.69 7.01
CA TYR A 34 -8.90 -19.06 8.13
C TYR A 34 -10.32 -19.38 7.66
N LEU A 35 -10.89 -18.53 6.77
CA LEU A 35 -12.23 -18.72 6.24
C LEU A 35 -12.33 -19.98 5.36
N THR A 36 -11.32 -20.24 4.54
CA THR A 36 -11.27 -21.40 3.62
C THR A 36 -10.74 -22.68 4.25
N ARG A 37 -10.18 -22.60 5.46
CA ARG A 37 -9.45 -23.69 6.17
C ARG A 37 -8.30 -24.29 5.34
N VAL A 38 -7.62 -23.45 4.57
CA VAL A 38 -6.43 -23.82 3.79
C VAL A 38 -5.19 -23.29 4.51
N THR A 39 -4.03 -23.90 4.24
CA THR A 39 -2.75 -23.37 4.73
C THR A 39 -2.42 -22.07 4.02
N PRO A 40 -2.09 -20.98 4.75
CA PRO A 40 -1.74 -19.70 4.14
C PRO A 40 -0.46 -19.82 3.30
N SER A 41 -0.50 -19.22 2.10
CA SER A 41 0.63 -19.19 1.15
C SER A 41 1.09 -17.75 0.90
N ILE A 42 1.71 -17.17 1.93
CA ILE A 42 2.24 -15.79 1.87
C ILE A 42 3.24 -15.64 0.71
N VAL A 43 4.08 -16.65 0.47
CA VAL A 43 5.08 -16.61 -0.62
C VAL A 43 4.40 -16.59 -1.99
N GLY A 44 3.30 -17.34 -2.18
CA GLY A 44 2.55 -17.35 -3.43
C GLY A 44 1.94 -15.99 -3.72
N LEU A 45 1.32 -15.38 -2.71
CA LEU A 45 0.71 -14.06 -2.82
C LEU A 45 1.74 -12.96 -3.13
N LEU A 46 2.90 -12.98 -2.47
CA LEU A 46 3.98 -12.03 -2.78
C LEU A 46 4.52 -12.20 -4.20
N HIS A 47 4.60 -13.43 -4.72
CA HIS A 47 5.00 -13.68 -6.11
C HIS A 47 3.97 -13.14 -7.10
N GLU A 48 2.67 -13.35 -6.83
CA GLU A 48 1.58 -12.89 -7.69
C GLU A 48 1.59 -11.37 -7.87
N TYR A 49 1.90 -10.63 -6.80
CA TYR A 49 1.91 -9.17 -6.80
C TYR A 49 3.29 -8.53 -6.89
N ILE A 50 4.35 -9.31 -7.17
CA ILE A 50 5.74 -8.81 -7.05
C ILE A 50 6.03 -7.58 -7.91
N LEU A 51 5.50 -7.54 -9.14
CA LEU A 51 5.71 -6.43 -10.05
C LEU A 51 5.01 -5.15 -9.55
N LEU A 52 3.81 -5.29 -8.97
CA LEU A 52 3.09 -4.18 -8.35
C LEU A 52 3.78 -3.72 -7.06
N ILE A 53 4.28 -4.65 -6.24
CA ILE A 53 5.03 -4.32 -5.02
C ILE A 53 6.32 -3.56 -5.38
N VAL A 54 7.05 -3.97 -6.42
CA VAL A 54 8.25 -3.25 -6.88
C VAL A 54 7.88 -1.85 -7.36
N ALA A 55 6.84 -1.70 -8.20
CA ALA A 55 6.36 -0.39 -8.64
C ALA A 55 5.95 0.51 -7.46
N PHE A 56 5.34 -0.07 -6.43
CA PHE A 56 4.95 0.62 -5.21
C PHE A 56 6.16 1.18 -4.46
N VAL A 57 7.20 0.36 -4.27
CA VAL A 57 8.46 0.75 -3.62
C VAL A 57 9.13 1.91 -4.37
N PHE A 58 9.14 1.87 -5.71
CA PHE A 58 9.68 2.97 -6.50
C PHE A 58 8.91 4.28 -6.29
N LEU A 59 7.58 4.23 -6.27
CA LEU A 59 6.77 5.42 -6.01
C LEU A 59 6.96 5.94 -4.59
N ALA A 60 6.95 5.07 -3.58
CA ALA A 60 7.20 5.40 -2.18
C ALA A 60 8.58 6.05 -1.96
N PHE A 61 9.59 5.57 -2.68
CA PHE A 61 10.90 6.21 -2.71
C PHE A 61 10.86 7.59 -3.34
N LEU A 62 10.25 7.73 -4.53
CA LEU A 62 10.09 9.01 -5.21
C LEU A 62 9.32 10.02 -4.36
N LYS A 63 8.31 9.58 -3.60
CA LYS A 63 7.55 10.43 -2.69
C LYS A 63 8.44 11.08 -1.62
N GLY A 64 9.35 10.31 -1.02
CA GLY A 64 10.30 10.89 -0.06
C GLY A 64 11.40 11.73 -0.72
N LEU A 65 11.88 11.32 -1.90
CA LEU A 65 12.87 12.08 -2.68
C LEU A 65 12.34 13.46 -3.09
N LEU A 66 11.06 13.54 -3.46
CA LEU A 66 10.38 14.75 -3.88
C LEU A 66 9.70 15.50 -2.72
N SER A 67 9.96 15.14 -1.46
CA SER A 67 9.30 15.79 -0.32
C SER A 67 9.53 17.30 -0.32
N GLY A 68 8.44 18.05 -0.18
CA GLY A 68 8.41 19.52 -0.29
C GLY A 68 8.39 20.06 -1.72
N HIS A 69 8.34 19.21 -2.75
CA HIS A 69 8.17 19.63 -4.15
C HIS A 69 6.73 19.33 -4.62
N VAL A 70 6.15 20.18 -5.46
CA VAL A 70 4.80 19.99 -6.03
C VAL A 70 4.67 18.68 -6.84
N LEU A 71 5.78 18.10 -7.28
CA LEU A 71 5.80 16.84 -8.01
C LEU A 71 5.56 15.62 -7.10
N VAL A 72 5.53 15.81 -5.77
CA VAL A 72 5.18 14.75 -4.82
C VAL A 72 3.72 14.32 -4.92
N TYR A 73 2.80 15.24 -5.27
CA TYR A 73 1.36 14.93 -5.31
C TYR A 73 0.99 13.91 -6.40
N PRO A 74 1.47 14.04 -7.66
CA PRO A 74 1.30 12.99 -8.66
C PRO A 74 1.85 11.63 -8.23
N VAL A 75 2.96 11.60 -7.47
CA VAL A 75 3.55 10.34 -6.98
C VAL A 75 2.65 9.70 -5.91
N ILE A 76 2.15 10.48 -4.96
CA ILE A 76 1.19 10.00 -3.94
C ILE A 76 -0.09 9.47 -4.60
N LEU A 77 -0.59 10.14 -5.64
CA LEU A 77 -1.73 9.66 -6.41
C LEU A 77 -1.41 8.35 -7.14
N GLY A 78 -0.21 8.23 -7.70
CA GLY A 78 0.27 6.99 -8.30
C GLY A 78 0.30 5.81 -7.32
N GLU A 79 0.82 6.03 -6.10
CA GLU A 79 0.80 5.02 -5.03
C GLU A 79 -0.62 4.59 -4.69
N PHE A 80 -1.54 5.55 -4.56
CA PHE A 80 -2.93 5.28 -4.24
C PHE A 80 -3.64 4.46 -5.33
N VAL A 81 -3.41 4.80 -6.60
CA VAL A 81 -3.95 4.04 -7.73
C VAL A 81 -3.40 2.61 -7.72
N LEU A 82 -2.12 2.44 -7.41
CA LEU A 82 -1.48 1.13 -7.37
C LEU A 82 -2.00 0.26 -6.22
N ILE A 83 -2.12 0.82 -5.01
CA ILE A 83 -2.80 0.16 -3.87
C ILE A 83 -4.21 -0.26 -4.29
N THR A 84 -4.97 0.66 -4.88
CA THR A 84 -6.34 0.38 -5.32
C THR A 84 -6.39 -0.74 -6.36
N ALA A 85 -5.44 -0.78 -7.30
CA ALA A 85 -5.33 -1.85 -8.29
C ALA A 85 -5.03 -3.21 -7.64
N ILE A 86 -4.13 -3.26 -6.66
CA ILE A 86 -3.83 -4.48 -5.89
C ILE A 86 -5.11 -4.98 -5.21
N PHE A 87 -5.79 -4.15 -4.42
CA PHE A 87 -7.01 -4.59 -3.72
C PHE A 87 -8.18 -4.91 -4.66
N ALA A 88 -8.31 -4.23 -5.80
CA ALA A 88 -9.34 -4.52 -6.79
C ALA A 88 -9.10 -5.84 -7.53
N SER A 89 -7.84 -6.29 -7.64
CA SER A 89 -7.49 -7.57 -8.26
C SER A 89 -7.81 -8.78 -7.37
N ILE A 90 -7.97 -8.56 -6.06
CA ILE A 90 -8.31 -9.62 -5.12
C ILE A 90 -9.75 -10.10 -5.38
N PRO A 91 -9.98 -11.43 -5.54
CA PRO A 91 -11.31 -11.98 -5.71
C PRO A 91 -12.24 -11.59 -4.55
N SER A 92 -13.40 -11.01 -4.87
CA SER A 92 -14.36 -10.55 -3.84
C SER A 92 -15.25 -11.66 -3.26
N ILE A 93 -15.23 -12.84 -3.86
CA ILE A 93 -16.01 -14.00 -3.45
C ILE A 93 -15.07 -15.18 -3.29
N LEU A 94 -15.15 -15.85 -2.13
CA LEU A 94 -14.45 -17.11 -1.86
C LEU A 94 -15.46 -18.24 -1.70
N ALA A 95 -15.15 -19.40 -2.26
CA ALA A 95 -15.92 -20.62 -2.02
C ALA A 95 -15.42 -21.26 -0.71
N VAL A 96 -16.27 -21.27 0.31
CA VAL A 96 -15.99 -21.83 1.63
C VAL A 96 -16.96 -22.98 1.85
N HIS A 97 -16.47 -24.22 1.83
CA HIS A 97 -17.30 -25.44 2.02
C HIS A 97 -18.54 -25.50 1.10
N GLY A 98 -18.42 -25.05 -0.15
CA GLY A 98 -19.52 -25.00 -1.12
C GLY A 98 -20.47 -23.79 -0.96
N ILE A 99 -20.20 -22.90 -0.01
CA ILE A 99 -20.94 -21.64 0.20
C ILE A 99 -20.09 -20.49 -0.33
N ALA A 100 -20.69 -19.63 -1.16
CA ALA A 100 -20.04 -18.41 -1.62
C ALA A 100 -20.06 -17.35 -0.51
N VAL A 101 -18.89 -17.03 0.03
CA VAL A 101 -18.72 -15.98 1.05
C VAL A 101 -18.23 -14.71 0.38
N ASN A 102 -18.97 -13.63 0.57
CA ASN A 102 -18.60 -12.31 0.07
C ASN A 102 -17.58 -11.66 1.02
N ILE A 103 -16.32 -11.56 0.59
CA ILE A 103 -15.22 -10.95 1.34
C ILE A 103 -14.96 -9.50 0.95
N LYS A 104 -15.79 -8.93 0.07
CA LYS A 104 -15.69 -7.52 -0.36
C LYS A 104 -15.64 -6.52 0.81
N PRO A 105 -16.40 -6.67 1.92
CA PRO A 105 -16.30 -5.76 3.06
C PRO A 105 -14.91 -5.77 3.70
N LEU A 106 -14.25 -6.94 3.76
CA LEU A 106 -12.89 -7.06 4.30
C LEU A 106 -11.87 -6.37 3.38
N ILE A 107 -11.96 -6.60 2.07
CA ILE A 107 -11.06 -5.96 1.09
C ILE A 107 -11.17 -4.44 1.21
N TYR A 108 -12.39 -3.90 1.36
CA TYR A 108 -12.60 -2.47 1.56
C TYR A 108 -12.07 -1.96 2.90
N PHE A 109 -12.20 -2.74 3.98
CA PHE A 109 -11.60 -2.38 5.26
C PHE A 109 -10.08 -2.27 5.15
N LEU A 110 -9.41 -3.29 4.61
CA LEU A 110 -7.96 -3.29 4.45
C LEU A 110 -7.47 -2.18 3.49
N TRP A 111 -8.16 -1.99 2.37
CA TRP A 111 -7.90 -0.89 1.45
C TRP A 111 -8.07 0.47 2.13
N SER A 112 -9.11 0.65 2.96
CA SER A 112 -9.36 1.93 3.64
C SER A 112 -8.26 2.28 4.64
N MET A 113 -7.63 1.28 5.27
CA MET A 113 -6.48 1.49 6.15
C MET A 113 -5.27 2.06 5.39
N GLU A 114 -4.97 1.49 4.22
CA GLU A 114 -3.93 2.01 3.32
C GLU A 114 -4.29 3.40 2.77
N ALA A 115 -5.56 3.63 2.44
CA ALA A 115 -6.05 4.93 1.97
C ALA A 115 -5.89 6.04 3.03
N VAL A 116 -6.15 5.73 4.30
CA VAL A 116 -5.92 6.67 5.42
C VAL A 116 -4.44 7.06 5.51
N TRP A 117 -3.53 6.10 5.31
CA TRP A 117 -2.09 6.37 5.29
C TRP A 117 -1.67 7.29 4.14
N VAL A 118 -2.25 7.11 2.95
CA VAL A 118 -2.07 8.01 1.81
C VAL A 118 -2.56 9.43 2.15
N ILE A 119 -3.75 9.56 2.73
CA ILE A 119 -4.30 10.87 3.14
C ILE A 119 -3.38 11.56 4.15
N TYR A 120 -2.90 10.81 5.16
CA TYR A 120 -1.92 11.32 6.12
C TYR A 120 -0.64 11.82 5.42
N SER A 121 -0.15 11.09 4.42
CA SER A 121 1.00 11.50 3.61
C SER A 121 0.76 12.82 2.88
N ILE A 122 -0.42 13.04 2.30
CA ILE A 122 -0.79 14.31 1.65
C ILE A 122 -0.76 15.46 2.65
N ILE A 123 -1.40 15.29 3.81
CA ILE A 123 -1.47 16.30 4.87
C ILE A 123 -0.06 16.68 5.35
N ASN A 124 0.79 15.67 5.58
CA ASN A 124 2.17 15.87 6.00
C ASN A 124 3.00 16.63 4.95
N GLN A 125 2.87 16.29 3.65
CA GLN A 125 3.55 17.05 2.59
C GLN A 125 3.03 18.48 2.47
N PHE A 126 1.73 18.70 2.65
CA PHE A 126 1.15 20.04 2.65
C PHE A 126 1.70 20.88 3.81
N SER A 127 1.76 20.30 5.02
CA SER A 127 2.36 20.96 6.19
C SER A 127 3.84 21.29 5.98
N ARG A 128 4.62 20.38 5.37
CA ARG A 128 6.04 20.62 5.04
C ARG A 128 6.24 21.70 3.99
N THR A 129 5.37 21.75 2.98
CA THR A 129 5.42 22.76 1.92
C THR A 129 5.06 24.16 2.46
N LEU A 130 4.19 24.24 3.47
CA LEU A 130 3.84 25.51 4.13
C LEU A 130 4.91 26.00 5.12
N SER A 131 5.80 25.12 5.59
CA SER A 131 6.80 25.43 6.62
C SER A 131 8.21 25.69 6.09
N ASP A 132 8.51 25.31 4.84
CA ASP A 132 9.69 25.76 4.07
C ASP A 132 9.22 26.92 3.15
N PRO A 133 9.41 28.21 3.50
CA PRO A 133 9.06 29.34 2.63
C PRO A 133 9.93 29.42 1.36
#